data_AF-A0A2A4T4Q5-F1
#
_entry.id   AF-A0A2A4T4Q5-F1
#
_cell.length_a   1.000
_cell.length_b   1.000
_cell.length_c   1.000
_cell.angle_alpha   90.00
_cell.angle_beta   90.00
_cell.angle_gamma   90.00
#
_symmetry.space_group_name_H-M   'P 1'
#
loop_
_entity.id
_entity.type
_entity.pdbx_description
1 polymer ?
#
loop_
_entity_poly.entity_id
_entity_poly.type
_entity_poly.pdbx_seq_one_letter_code
_entity_poly.pdbx_strand_id
1 'polypeptide(L)'
;MKLFIFVIMTEECKKEILEYVESQGWFDNTDIIDISINFLDPSYFYQSKKGRGRSDRILHVWSSDYEKMDKYLLEFIGHILKKHNIKKMTVHGDYQSNDWTFNTIKKI
;
A
#
# COMPACT_ATOMS: atom_id res chain seq x y z
N MET A 1 26.68 3.71 16.24
CA MET A 1 25.90 4.09 15.03
C MET A 1 25.23 2.83 14.50
N LYS A 2 23.92 2.66 14.71
CA LYS A 2 23.20 1.50 14.14
C LYS A 2 22.98 1.78 12.65
N LEU A 3 23.63 0.99 11.81
CA LEU A 3 23.39 0.98 10.37
C LEU A 3 21.94 0.51 10.16
N PHE A 4 21.02 1.42 9.87
CA PHE A 4 19.68 1.03 9.42
C PHE A 4 19.83 0.57 7.97
N ILE A 5 19.93 -0.75 7.79
CA ILE A 5 19.79 -1.34 6.45
C ILE A 5 18.35 -1.04 6.03
N PHE A 6 18.18 -0.14 5.07
CA PHE A 6 16.89 0.05 4.40
C PHE A 6 16.67 -1.18 3.52
N VAL A 7 15.69 -2.00 3.88
CA VAL A 7 15.24 -3.11 3.04
C VAL A 7 14.36 -2.49 1.94
N ILE A 8 14.80 -2.65 0.70
CA ILE A 8 14.08 -2.22 -0.50
C ILE A 8 13.23 -3.39 -0.98
N MET A 9 12.04 -3.11 -1.50
CA MET A 9 11.18 -4.11 -2.14
C MET A 9 11.91 -4.81 -3.28
N THR A 10 11.99 -6.13 -3.18
CA THR A 10 12.47 -7.01 -4.24
C THR A 10 11.43 -7.12 -5.36
N GLU A 11 11.83 -7.58 -6.55
CA GLU A 11 10.89 -7.88 -7.64
C GLU A 11 9.84 -8.93 -7.24
N GLU A 12 10.21 -9.88 -6.38
CA GLU A 12 9.28 -10.86 -5.80
C GLU A 12 8.22 -10.18 -4.92
N CYS A 13 8.61 -9.28 -4.02
CA CYS A 13 7.69 -8.53 -3.18
C CYS A 13 6.70 -7.70 -4.01
N LYS A 14 7.20 -7.02 -5.05
CA LYS A 14 6.35 -6.26 -5.99
C LYS A 14 5.35 -7.18 -6.69
N LYS A 15 5.82 -8.30 -7.23
CA LYS A 15 4.98 -9.29 -7.92
C LYS A 15 3.89 -9.84 -7.01
N GLU A 16 4.20 -10.20 -5.76
CA GLU A 16 3.21 -10.71 -4.80
C GLU A 16 2.13 -9.67 -4.47
N ILE A 17 2.50 -8.39 -4.33
CA ILE A 17 1.52 -7.32 -4.12
C ILE A 17 0.60 -7.19 -5.33
N LEU A 18 1.14 -7.21 -6.54
CA LEU A 18 0.34 -7.14 -7.78
C LEU A 18 -0.65 -8.31 -7.86
N GLU A 19 -0.16 -9.55 -7.70
CA GLU A 19 -1.00 -10.76 -7.73
C GLU A 19 -2.08 -10.73 -6.63
N TYR A 20 -1.73 -10.24 -5.43
CA TYR A 20 -2.69 -10.12 -4.34
C TYR A 20 -3.77 -9.08 -4.64
N VAL A 21 -3.39 -7.88 -5.06
CA VAL A 21 -4.33 -6.80 -5.42
C VAL A 21 -5.27 -7.25 -6.54
N GLU A 22 -4.74 -7.94 -7.55
CA GLU A 22 -5.51 -8.54 -8.64
C GLU A 22 -6.50 -9.58 -8.15
N SER A 23 -6.06 -10.55 -7.33
CA SER A 23 -6.92 -11.60 -6.77
C SER A 23 -8.08 -11.05 -5.94
N GLN A 24 -7.90 -9.87 -5.33
CA GLN A 24 -8.91 -9.20 -4.52
C GLN A 24 -9.86 -8.32 -5.36
N GLY A 25 -9.68 -8.27 -6.68
CA GLY A 25 -10.50 -7.51 -7.62
C GLY A 25 -10.24 -6.01 -7.61
N TRP A 26 -9.10 -5.57 -7.07
CA TRP A 26 -8.67 -4.17 -7.02
C TRP A 26 -7.76 -3.79 -8.20
N PHE A 27 -7.81 -4.55 -9.30
CA PHE A 27 -6.96 -4.38 -10.47
C PHE A 27 -7.76 -4.48 -11.76
N ASP A 28 -7.53 -3.56 -12.70
CA ASP A 28 -8.14 -3.55 -14.04
C ASP A 28 -7.12 -3.38 -15.17
N ASN A 29 -5.97 -2.76 -14.89
CA ASN A 29 -4.90 -2.56 -15.87
C ASN A 29 -3.55 -2.43 -15.16
N THR A 30 -2.50 -3.01 -15.75
CA THR A 30 -1.17 -3.17 -15.15
C THR A 30 -0.35 -1.89 -15.02
N ASP A 31 -0.77 -0.83 -15.72
CA ASP A 31 0.02 0.39 -15.86
C ASP A 31 -0.12 1.38 -14.69
N ILE A 32 -0.91 1.05 -13.65
CA ILE A 32 -1.30 2.03 -12.61
C ILE A 32 -0.55 1.82 -11.28
N ILE A 33 0.00 0.63 -11.03
CA ILE A 33 0.72 0.39 -9.77
C ILE A 33 2.21 0.68 -9.99
N ASP A 34 2.59 1.95 -9.82
CA ASP A 34 4.00 2.31 -9.63
C ASP A 34 4.46 1.79 -8.26
N ILE A 35 5.02 0.58 -8.28
CA ILE A 35 5.78 0.03 -7.16
C ILE A 35 7.27 0.30 -7.39
N SER A 36 7.63 1.58 -7.43
CA SER A 36 9.03 2.00 -7.30
C SER A 36 9.47 1.93 -5.84
N ILE A 37 10.75 2.20 -5.57
CA ILE A 37 11.49 1.98 -4.32
C ILE A 37 10.63 2.26 -3.06
N ASN A 38 10.02 1.20 -2.48
CA ASN A 38 9.11 1.25 -1.33
C ASN A 38 7.94 2.26 -1.46
N PHE A 39 7.57 2.63 -2.68
CA PHE A 39 6.45 3.51 -3.00
C PHE A 39 5.25 2.68 -3.45
N LEU A 40 4.05 3.14 -3.09
CA LEU A 40 2.81 2.57 -3.57
C LEU A 40 1.86 3.71 -3.91
N ASP A 41 1.54 3.88 -5.19
CA ASP A 41 0.49 4.81 -5.60
C ASP A 41 -0.88 4.26 -5.13
N PRO A 42 -1.60 4.95 -4.25
CA PRO A 42 -2.93 4.53 -3.82
C PRO A 42 -4.00 4.62 -4.91
N SER A 43 -3.71 5.26 -6.04
CA SER A 43 -4.69 5.58 -7.08
C SER A 43 -5.38 4.36 -7.67
N TYR A 44 -4.72 3.20 -7.69
CA TYR A 44 -5.31 1.96 -8.21
C TYR A 44 -6.54 1.50 -7.41
N PHE A 45 -6.64 1.80 -6.12
CA PHE A 45 -7.76 1.34 -5.29
C PHE A 45 -9.10 1.89 -5.77
N TYR A 46 -9.18 3.18 -6.11
CA TYR A 46 -10.43 3.79 -6.59
C TYR A 46 -10.62 3.67 -8.09
N GLN A 47 -9.54 3.53 -8.87
CA GLN A 47 -9.63 3.35 -10.32
C GLN A 47 -10.03 1.93 -10.75
N SER A 48 -9.79 0.93 -9.91
CA SER A 48 -10.19 -0.47 -10.16
C SER A 48 -11.70 -0.65 -10.33
N LYS A 49 -12.13 -1.75 -10.97
CA LYS A 49 -13.55 -2.11 -11.11
C LYS A 49 -14.29 -2.14 -9.77
N LYS A 50 -13.66 -2.67 -8.72
CA LYS A 50 -14.22 -2.70 -7.36
C LYS A 50 -14.25 -1.33 -6.70
N GLY A 51 -13.25 -0.49 -7.00
CA GLY A 51 -13.18 0.92 -6.61
C GLY A 51 -14.29 1.75 -7.25
N ARG A 52 -14.48 1.65 -8.57
CA ARG A 52 -15.51 2.38 -9.33
C ARG A 52 -16.93 2.05 -8.88
N GLY A 53 -17.21 0.79 -8.51
CA GLY A 53 -18.50 0.42 -7.91
C GLY A 53 -18.76 1.00 -6.51
N ARG A 54 -17.75 1.62 -5.90
CA ARG A 54 -17.77 2.23 -4.57
C ARG A 54 -17.20 3.66 -4.59
N SER A 55 -17.05 4.25 -5.78
CA SER A 55 -16.18 5.40 -6.03
C SER A 55 -16.51 6.57 -5.13
N ASP A 56 -17.79 6.92 -5.01
CA ASP A 56 -18.21 8.13 -4.30
C ASP A 56 -17.90 8.03 -2.80
N ARG A 57 -18.03 6.84 -2.22
CA ARG A 57 -17.70 6.60 -0.81
C ARG A 57 -16.19 6.52 -0.59
N ILE A 58 -15.46 5.83 -1.45
CA ILE A 58 -14.00 5.70 -1.33
C ILE A 58 -13.33 7.06 -1.54
N LEU A 59 -13.72 7.79 -2.59
CA LEU A 59 -13.22 9.14 -2.88
C LEU A 59 -13.53 10.10 -1.72
N HIS A 60 -14.76 10.06 -1.18
CA HIS A 60 -15.13 10.89 -0.03
C HIS A 60 -14.32 10.56 1.23
N VAL A 61 -14.08 9.28 1.53
CA VAL A 61 -13.24 8.90 2.68
C VAL A 61 -11.80 9.36 2.44
N TRP A 62 -11.29 9.22 1.23
CA TRP A 62 -9.92 9.67 0.91
C TRP A 62 -9.76 11.18 0.99
N SER A 63 -10.75 11.95 0.53
CA SER A 63 -10.73 13.41 0.59
C SER A 63 -10.91 13.95 2.02
N SER A 64 -11.50 13.16 2.92
CA SER A 64 -11.71 13.55 4.32
C SER A 64 -10.60 13.08 5.27
N ASP A 65 -9.95 11.94 5.00
CA ASP A 65 -8.90 11.38 5.85
C ASP A 65 -7.94 10.48 5.05
N TYR A 66 -6.98 11.12 4.37
CA TYR A 66 -5.98 10.43 3.56
C TYR A 66 -5.06 9.53 4.40
N GLU A 67 -4.74 9.91 5.64
CA GLU A 67 -3.87 9.10 6.51
C GLU A 67 -4.55 7.79 6.90
N LYS A 68 -5.84 7.83 7.23
CA LYS A 68 -6.62 6.62 7.51
C LYS A 68 -6.66 5.69 6.31
N MET A 69 -6.83 6.23 5.10
CA MET A 69 -6.83 5.42 3.88
C MET A 69 -5.46 4.81 3.58
N ASP A 70 -4.37 5.57 3.75
CA ASP A 70 -3.01 5.05 3.62
C ASP A 70 -2.77 3.89 4.61
N LYS A 71 -3.22 4.03 5.87
CA LYS A 71 -3.12 2.94 6.87
C LYS A 71 -3.92 1.70 6.47
N TYR A 72 -5.13 1.87 5.94
CA TYR A 72 -5.93 0.75 5.43
C TYR A 72 -5.24 0.04 4.26
N LEU A 73 -4.67 0.80 3.33
CA LEU A 73 -3.92 0.29 2.20
C LEU A 73 -2.72 -0.54 2.65
N LEU A 74 -1.93 0.03 3.58
CA LEU A 74 -0.73 -0.60 4.12
C LEU A 74 -1.06 -1.84 4.95
N GLU A 75 -2.18 -1.85 5.68
CA GLU A 75 -2.66 -3.05 6.38
C GLU A 75 -3.13 -4.14 5.42
N PHE A 76 -3.83 -3.75 4.35
CA PHE A 76 -4.32 -4.68 3.33
C PHE A 76 -3.19 -5.49 2.68
N ILE A 77 -2.07 -4.85 2.32
CA ILE A 77 -0.87 -5.55 1.81
C ILE A 77 0.14 -5.93 2.91
N GLY A 78 -0.17 -5.64 4.17
CA GLY A 78 0.77 -5.69 5.29
C GLY A 78 1.38 -7.07 5.54
N HIS A 79 0.64 -8.13 5.25
CA HIS A 79 1.12 -9.50 5.35
C HIS A 79 2.28 -9.80 4.38
N ILE A 80 2.27 -9.22 3.18
CA ILE A 80 3.34 -9.36 2.18
C ILE A 80 4.55 -8.53 2.60
N LEU A 81 4.32 -7.28 3.02
CA LEU A 81 5.38 -6.40 3.53
C LEU A 81 6.12 -7.05 4.71
N LYS A 82 5.37 -7.70 5.62
CA LYS A 82 5.91 -8.47 6.75
C LYS A 82 6.73 -9.67 6.29
N LYS A 83 6.22 -10.46 5.33
CA LYS A 83 6.94 -11.61 4.73
C LYS A 83 8.31 -11.18 4.17
N HIS A 84 8.39 -10.00 3.57
CA HIS A 84 9.60 -9.45 2.94
C HIS A 84 10.42 -8.53 3.86
N ASN A 85 10.13 -8.46 5.16
CA ASN A 85 10.82 -7.60 6.14
C ASN A 85 10.86 -6.10 5.78
N ILE A 86 9.87 -5.63 5.02
CA ILE A 86 9.71 -4.21 4.72
C ILE A 86 9.16 -3.51 5.97
N LYS A 87 9.79 -2.43 6.40
CA LYS A 87 9.40 -1.68 7.62
C LYS A 87 9.05 -0.22 7.35
N LYS A 88 9.29 0.24 6.13
CA LYS A 88 9.04 1.60 5.67
C LYS A 88 8.43 1.57 4.28
N MET A 89 7.40 2.38 4.09
CA MET A 89 6.70 2.54 2.83
C MET A 89 6.35 4.01 2.65
N THR A 90 6.44 4.49 1.43
CA THR A 90 5.98 5.81 1.03
C THR A 90 4.65 5.64 0.29
N VAL A 91 3.61 6.30 0.81
CA VAL A 91 2.33 6.49 0.13
C VAL A 91 2.17 8.00 -0.08
N HIS A 92 1.08 8.66 0.32
CA HIS A 92 0.98 10.12 0.37
C HIS A 92 1.87 10.76 1.47
N GLY A 93 2.94 10.09 1.87
CA GLY A 93 3.81 10.39 2.99
C GLY A 93 4.59 9.14 3.42
N ASP A 94 5.56 9.32 4.29
CA ASP A 94 6.37 8.21 4.79
C ASP A 94 5.71 7.54 5.98
N TYR A 95 5.64 6.21 5.94
CA TYR A 95 5.08 5.38 6.98
C TYR A 95 6.08 4.33 7.44
N GLN A 96 6.00 3.95 8.71
CA GLN A 96 6.69 2.80 9.26
C GLN A 96 5.76 1.89 10.05
N SER A 97 6.08 0.61 10.06
CA SER A 97 5.43 -0.39 10.90
C SER A 97 6.33 -1.62 11.07
N ASN A 98 6.20 -2.31 12.20
CA ASN A 98 6.86 -3.61 12.42
C ASN A 98 5.93 -4.80 12.10
N ASP A 99 4.62 -4.56 12.04
CA ASP A 99 3.61 -5.62 11.88
C ASP A 99 2.52 -5.26 10.86
N TRP A 100 2.58 -4.06 10.29
CA TRP A 100 1.63 -3.52 9.32
C TRP A 100 0.15 -3.71 9.70
N THR A 101 -0.17 -3.64 10.99
CA THR A 101 -1.57 -3.53 11.44
C THR A 101 -1.93 -2.05 11.56
N PHE A 102 -3.21 -1.72 11.41
CA PHE A 102 -3.69 -0.33 11.42
C PHE A 102 -3.13 0.49 12.59
N ASN A 103 -3.12 -0.11 13.78
CA ASN A 103 -2.68 0.53 15.03
C ASN A 103 -1.16 0.66 15.16
N THR A 104 -0.38 -0.13 14.42
CA THR A 104 1.09 -0.09 14.47
C THR A 104 1.70 0.79 13.37
N ILE A 105 0.93 1.15 12.35
CA ILE A 105 1.36 2.03 11.27
C ILE A 105 1.45 3.48 11.78
N LYS A 106 2.62 4.08 11.64
CA LYS A 106 2.89 5.47 12.05
C LYS A 106 3.45 6.26 10.87
N LYS A 107 2.87 7.44 10.64
CA LYS A 107 3.46 8.44 9.74
C LYS A 107 4.75 8.99 10.38
N ILE A 108 5.76 9.26 9.56
CA ILE A 108 7.09 9.76 9.96
C ILE A 108 7.24 11.21 9.54
#